data_AF-A0A0H5BFP0-F1
#
_entry.id   AF-A0A0H5BFP0-F1
#
_cell.length_a   1.000
_cell.length_b   1.000
_cell.length_c   1.000
_cell.angle_alpha   90.00
_cell.angle_beta   90.00
_cell.angle_gamma   90.00
#
_symmetry.space_group_name_H-M   'P 1'
#
loop_
_entity.id
_entity.type
_entity.pdbx_description
1 polymer ?
#
loop_
_entity_poly.entity_id
_entity_poly.type
_entity_poly.pdbx_seq_one_letter_code
_entity_poly.pdbx_strand_id
1 'polypeptide(L)'
;MAEMDVANLVSLPGLIGAAMGLLLGLLNYGVVVAFVEARLRALDRSASPAEKLDFERRVALMRRIILVVDAAAFASVGYLFGRTLGG
;
A
#
# COMPACT_ATOMS: atom_id res chain seq x y z
N MET A 1 35.08 -6.53 14.29
CA MET A 1 34.25 -5.34 14.02
C MET A 1 33.28 -5.62 12.86
N ALA A 2 32.53 -6.73 12.93
CA ALA A 2 31.59 -7.17 11.88
C ALA A 2 30.34 -7.86 12.45
N GLU A 3 30.11 -7.76 13.76
CA GLU A 3 29.05 -8.49 14.47
C GLU A 3 27.99 -7.56 15.11
N MET A 4 28.18 -6.24 15.04
CA MET A 4 27.28 -5.27 15.70
C MET A 4 26.14 -4.73 14.82
N ASP A 5 26.03 -5.06 13.54
CA ASP A 5 25.19 -4.27 12.62
C ASP A 5 23.93 -4.97 12.08
N VAL A 6 23.66 -6.22 12.48
CA VAL A 6 22.41 -6.90 12.09
C VAL A 6 21.29 -6.62 13.10
N ALA A 7 21.63 -6.46 14.38
CA ALA A 7 20.68 -6.09 15.42
C ALA A 7 20.17 -4.64 15.26
N ASN A 8 20.91 -3.79 14.54
CA ASN A 8 20.55 -2.38 14.30
C ASN A 8 19.72 -2.16 13.00
N LEU A 9 19.61 -3.19 12.14
CA LEU A 9 18.74 -3.16 10.95
C LEU A 9 17.25 -3.22 11.30
N VAL A 10 16.92 -3.72 12.50
CA VAL A 10 15.57 -3.93 12.98
C VAL A 10 15.36 -3.15 14.27
N SER A 11 15.27 -1.82 14.16
CA SER A 11 14.97 -1.00 15.33
C SER A 11 13.55 -1.31 15.82
N LEU A 12 13.38 -1.64 17.10
CA LEU A 12 12.05 -1.91 17.67
C LEU A 12 11.10 -0.70 17.51
N PRO A 13 11.52 0.55 17.76
CA PRO A 13 10.69 1.73 17.47
C PRO A 13 10.32 1.83 15.99
N GLY A 14 11.25 1.55 15.07
CA GLY A 14 10.97 1.50 13.64
C GLY A 14 9.97 0.39 13.28
N LEU A 15 10.09 -0.82 13.83
CA LEU A 15 9.12 -1.89 13.59
C LEU A 15 7.71 -1.51 14.07
N ILE A 16 7.59 -0.89 15.25
CA ILE A 16 6.30 -0.39 15.76
C ILE A 16 5.75 0.66 14.80
N GLY A 17 6.58 1.61 14.37
CA GLY A 17 6.21 2.62 13.39
C GLY A 17 5.75 2.00 12.07
N ALA A 18 6.46 0.97 11.57
CA ALA A 18 6.11 0.25 10.34
C ALA A 18 4.77 -0.47 10.45
N ALA A 19 4.49 -1.11 11.59
CA ALA A 19 3.22 -1.76 11.86
C ALA A 19 2.06 -0.75 11.87
N MET A 20 2.26 0.40 12.54
CA MET A 20 1.27 1.48 12.54
C MET A 20 1.08 2.09 11.16
N GLY A 21 2.16 2.29 10.42
CA GLY A 21 2.14 2.73 9.03
C GLY A 21 1.34 1.75 8.15
N LEU A 22 1.62 0.45 8.24
CA LEU A 22 0.89 -0.58 7.52
C LEU A 22 -0.62 -0.52 7.80
N LEU A 23 -1.01 -0.40 9.07
CA LEU A 23 -2.42 -0.25 9.45
C LEU A 23 -3.06 0.99 8.79
N LEU A 24 -2.37 2.13 8.79
CA LEU A 24 -2.83 3.34 8.11
C LEU A 24 -2.92 3.15 6.59
N GLY A 25 -1.95 2.48 5.98
CA GLY A 25 -1.96 2.15 4.55
C GLY A 25 -3.15 1.27 4.17
N LEU A 26 -3.52 0.29 5.00
CA LEU A 26 -4.70 -0.55 4.79
C LEU A 26 -6.02 0.24 4.90
N LEU A 27 -6.09 1.21 5.82
CA LEU A 27 -7.24 2.12 5.91
C LEU A 27 -7.33 3.04 4.69
N ASN A 28 -6.19 3.58 4.26
CA ASN A 28 -6.08 4.45 3.08
C ASN A 28 -6.47 3.71 1.79
N TYR A 29 -6.05 2.45 1.65
CA TYR A 29 -6.37 1.60 0.51
C TYR A 29 -7.87 1.58 0.19
N GLY A 30 -8.73 1.47 1.21
CA GLY A 30 -10.18 1.47 1.03
C GLY A 30 -10.69 2.76 0.39
N VAL A 31 -10.17 3.91 0.86
CA VAL A 31 -10.54 5.24 0.35
C VAL A 31 -10.05 5.44 -1.08
N VAL A 32 -8.78 5.13 -1.35
CA VAL A 32 -8.16 5.32 -2.66
C VAL A 32 -8.81 4.40 -3.71
N VAL A 33 -9.03 3.13 -3.39
CA VAL A 33 -9.70 2.20 -4.31
C VAL A 33 -11.12 2.65 -4.61
N ALA A 34 -11.91 3.03 -3.60
CA ALA A 34 -13.27 3.49 -3.81
C ALA A 34 -13.31 4.71 -4.75
N PHE A 35 -12.41 5.68 -4.54
CA PHE A 35 -12.30 6.86 -5.38
C PHE A 35 -11.87 6.51 -6.82
N VAL A 36 -10.77 5.80 -7.00
CA VAL A 36 -10.21 5.50 -8.32
C VAL A 36 -11.14 4.60 -9.12
N GLU A 37 -11.71 3.57 -8.49
CA GLU A 37 -12.65 2.67 -9.14
C GLU A 37 -13.93 3.39 -9.57
N ALA A 38 -14.49 4.27 -8.73
CA ALA A 38 -15.66 5.06 -9.11
C ALA A 38 -15.38 5.90 -10.37
N ARG A 39 -14.18 6.48 -10.47
CA ARG A 39 -13.75 7.24 -11.65
C ARG A 39 -13.53 6.35 -12.87
N LEU A 40 -12.92 5.19 -12.71
CA LEU A 40 -12.73 4.24 -13.82
C LEU A 40 -14.06 3.71 -14.35
N ARG A 41 -14.99 3.37 -13.46
CA ARG A 41 -16.34 2.91 -13.84
C ARG A 41 -17.12 3.99 -14.58
N ALA A 42 -16.97 5.26 -14.20
CA ALA A 42 -17.59 6.38 -14.93
C ALA A 42 -17.03 6.55 -16.36
N LEU A 43 -15.84 6.01 -16.64
CA LEU A 43 -15.19 6.04 -17.96
C LEU A 43 -15.35 4.73 -18.75
N ASP A 44 -16.03 3.73 -18.20
CA ASP A 44 -16.23 2.44 -18.86
C ASP A 44 -17.10 2.62 -20.13
N ARG A 45 -16.56 2.23 -21.28
CA ARG A 45 -17.21 2.27 -22.59
C ARG A 45 -17.38 0.88 -23.20
N SER A 46 -17.30 -0.17 -22.39
CA SER A 46 -17.45 -1.56 -22.86
C SER A 46 -18.80 -1.73 -23.58
N ALA A 47 -18.75 -2.12 -24.85
CA ALA A 47 -19.91 -2.39 -25.69
C ALA A 47 -20.23 -3.88 -25.77
N SER A 48 -19.28 -4.74 -25.40
CA SER A 48 -19.45 -6.20 -25.38
C SER A 48 -19.13 -6.85 -24.03
N PRO A 49 -19.66 -8.07 -23.77
CA PRO A 49 -19.31 -8.82 -22.56
C PRO A 49 -17.81 -9.13 -22.44
N ALA A 50 -17.11 -9.31 -23.57
CA ALA A 50 -15.67 -9.58 -23.58
C ALA A 50 -14.87 -8.36 -23.11
N GLU A 51 -15.21 -7.16 -23.61
CA GLU A 51 -14.59 -5.90 -23.18
C GLU A 51 -14.84 -5.64 -21.70
N LYS A 52 -16.07 -5.93 -21.23
CA LYS A 52 -16.41 -5.77 -19.81
C LYS A 52 -15.56 -6.68 -18.92
N LEU A 53 -15.32 -7.92 -19.35
CA LEU A 53 -14.51 -8.87 -18.60
C LEU A 53 -13.04 -8.42 -18.51
N ASP A 54 -12.49 -7.87 -19.59
CA ASP A 54 -11.14 -7.29 -19.58
C ASP A 54 -11.05 -6.02 -18.73
N PHE A 55 -12.09 -5.19 -18.71
CA PHE A 55 -12.18 -4.06 -17.78
C PHE A 55 -12.13 -4.52 -16.32
N GLU A 56 -12.93 -5.53 -15.93
CA GLU A 56 -12.92 -6.06 -14.56
C GLU A 56 -11.57 -6.66 -14.17
N ARG A 57 -10.88 -7.33 -15.11
CA ARG A 57 -9.50 -7.82 -14.87
C ARG A 57 -8.53 -6.68 -14.58
N ARG A 58 -8.63 -5.56 -15.32
CA ARG A 58 -7.79 -4.36 -15.10
C ARG A 58 -8.10 -3.70 -13.76
N VAL A 59 -9.38 -3.61 -13.38
CA VAL A 59 -9.78 -3.11 -12.05
C VAL A 59 -9.22 -4.00 -10.94
N ALA A 60 -9.27 -5.33 -11.09
CA ALA A 60 -8.69 -6.26 -10.13
C ALA A 60 -7.16 -6.10 -10.01
N LEU A 61 -6.45 -5.92 -11.13
CA LEU A 61 -5.00 -5.65 -11.12
C LEU A 61 -4.69 -4.32 -10.44
N MET A 62 -5.43 -3.26 -10.75
CA MET A 62 -5.29 -1.95 -10.13
C MET A 62 -5.45 -2.03 -8.61
N ARG A 63 -6.50 -2.72 -8.11
CA ARG A 63 -6.70 -2.92 -6.66
C ARG A 63 -5.48 -3.55 -6.00
N ARG A 64 -4.91 -4.59 -6.61
CA ARG A 64 -3.69 -5.26 -6.09
C ARG A 64 -2.50 -4.31 -6.08
N ILE A 65 -2.30 -3.53 -7.14
CA ILE A 65 -1.21 -2.55 -7.22
C ILE A 65 -1.36 -1.50 -6.12
N ILE A 66 -2.54 -0.90 -5.96
CA ILE A 66 -2.79 0.12 -4.94
C ILE A 66 -2.54 -0.45 -3.54
N LEU A 67 -3.02 -1.67 -3.25
CA LEU A 67 -2.78 -2.32 -1.96
C LEU A 67 -1.28 -2.46 -1.65
N VAL A 68 -0.51 -2.98 -2.61
CA VAL A 68 0.94 -3.20 -2.43
C VAL A 68 1.67 -1.87 -2.26
N VAL A 69 1.32 -0.87 -3.07
CA VAL A 69 1.95 0.45 -3.01
C VAL A 69 1.63 1.15 -1.69
N ASP A 70 0.36 1.19 -1.27
CA ASP A 70 -0.04 1.81 0.00
C ASP A 70 0.60 1.09 1.18
N ALA A 71 0.53 -0.24 1.23
CA ALA A 71 1.16 -1.00 2.30
C ALA A 71 2.66 -0.74 2.39
N ALA A 72 3.38 -0.79 1.27
CA ALA A 72 4.82 -0.58 1.24
C ALA A 72 5.20 0.87 1.59
N ALA A 73 4.49 1.86 1.02
CA ALA A 73 4.77 3.27 1.24
C ALA A 73 4.53 3.66 2.71
N PHE A 74 3.35 3.34 3.25
CA PHE A 74 3.04 3.72 4.62
C PHE A 74 3.85 2.93 5.65
N ALA A 75 4.14 1.64 5.43
CA ALA A 75 5.02 0.89 6.32
C ALA A 75 6.45 1.46 6.31
N SER A 76 6.97 1.84 5.13
CA SER A 76 8.31 2.45 5.01
C SER A 76 8.36 3.80 5.72
N VAL A 77 7.37 4.66 5.49
CA VAL A 77 7.26 5.95 6.17
C VAL A 77 7.16 5.74 7.69
N GLY A 78 6.27 4.84 8.13
CA GLY A 78 6.12 4.49 9.53
C GLY A 78 7.42 4.01 10.17
N TYR A 79 8.19 3.16 9.47
CA TYR A 79 9.49 2.70 9.94
C TYR A 79 10.46 3.86 10.18
N LEU A 80 10.57 4.76 9.20
CA LEU A 80 11.46 5.92 9.29
C LEU A 80 11.05 6.82 10.45
N PHE A 81 9.75 7.13 10.59
CA PHE A 81 9.24 7.91 11.71
C PHE A 81 9.51 7.26 13.07
N GLY A 82 9.23 5.95 13.20
CA GLY A 82 9.46 5.19 14.43
C GLY A 82 10.94 5.22 14.84
N ARG A 83 11.84 5.02 13.88
CA ARG A 83 13.29 5.13 14.11
C ARG A 83 13.70 6.54 14.51
N THR A 84 13.20 7.59 13.85
CA THR A 84 13.57 8.98 14.17
C THR A 84 13.10 9.42 15.55
N LEU A 85 11.96 8.90 16.04
CA LEU A 85 11.41 9.26 17.35
C LEU A 85 11.99 8.40 18.48
N GLY A 86 12.40 7.17 18.19
CA GLY A 86 12.91 6.20 19.17
C GLY A 86 14.40 6.29 19.49
N GLY A 87 15.19 7.02 18.68
CA GLY A 87 16.65 7.11 18.79
C GLY A 87 17.37 6.19 17.80
#